data_AF-A0A7V3I5F3-F1
#
_entry.id   AF-A0A7V3I5F3-F1
#
_cell.length_a   1.000
_cell.length_b   1.000
_cell.length_c   1.000
_cell.angle_alpha   90.00
_cell.angle_beta   90.00
_cell.angle_gamma   90.00
#
_symmetry.space_group_name_H-M   'P 1'
#
loop_
_entity.id
_entity.type
_entity.pdbx_description
1 polymer ?
#
loop_
_entity_poly.entity_id
_entity_poly.type
_entity_poly.pdbx_seq_one_letter_code
_entity_poly.pdbx_strand_id
1 'polypeptide(L)'
;EYFEQLLSEVLVTTYSRGAPVREWRRKKGTRGEALDCRVYAFAALQALISMGLSLDREAERIEALATRTMPPAVLRVARSRWMTEQ
;
A
#
# COMPACT_ATOMS: atom_id res chain seq x y z
N GLU A 1 4.41 -15.39 -1.78
CA GLU A 1 3.10 -14.81 -1.42
C GLU A 1 2.84 -13.39 -1.93
N TYR A 2 3.52 -12.31 -1.47
CA TYR A 2 3.18 -10.93 -1.91
C TYR A 2 3.13 -10.75 -3.44
N PHE A 3 4.18 -11.17 -4.15
CA PHE A 3 4.24 -11.05 -5.61
C PHE A 3 3.21 -11.93 -6.33
N GLU A 4 2.83 -13.06 -5.74
CA GLU A 4 1.78 -13.93 -6.31
C GLU A 4 0.42 -13.24 -6.21
N GLN A 5 0.14 -12.58 -5.08
CA GLN A 5 -1.07 -11.79 -4.90
C GLN A 5 -1.09 -10.52 -5.76
N LEU A 6 0.07 -9.88 -5.94
CA LEU A 6 0.22 -8.71 -6.81
C LEU A 6 -0.08 -9.05 -8.28
N LEU A 7 0.27 -10.27 -8.69
CA LEU A 7 0.02 -10.82 -10.02
C LEU A 7 -1.17 -11.79 -10.01
N SER A 8 -2.15 -11.53 -9.15
CA SER A 8 -3.32 -12.42 -8.98
C SER A 8 -4.28 -12.36 -10.16
N GLU A 9 -4.21 -11.36 -11.03
CA GLU A 9 -5.05 -11.25 -12.22
C GLU A 9 -4.30 -11.59 -13.51
N VAL A 10 -5.06 -12.08 -14.49
CA VAL A 10 -4.57 -12.37 -15.84
C VAL A 10 -5.56 -11.86 -16.88
N LEU A 11 -5.02 -11.39 -18.01
CA LEU A 11 -5.82 -11.01 -19.16
C LEU A 11 -6.19 -12.26 -19.96
N VAL A 12 -7.49 -12.58 -20.00
CA VAL A 12 -8.03 -13.71 -20.76
C VAL A 12 -8.76 -13.17 -21.98
N THR A 13 -8.50 -13.76 -23.14
CA THR A 13 -9.28 -13.48 -24.35
C THR A 13 -10.42 -14.48 -24.44
N THR A 14 -11.65 -13.97 -24.41
CA THR A 14 -12.88 -14.73 -24.60
C THR A 14 -13.51 -14.34 -25.94
N TYR A 15 -14.54 -15.05 -26.38
CA TYR A 15 -15.29 -14.70 -27.58
C TYR A 15 -16.74 -14.42 -27.24
N SER A 16 -17.25 -13.28 -27.68
CA SER A 16 -18.65 -12.89 -27.54
C SER A 16 -19.17 -12.45 -28.90
N ARG A 17 -20.26 -13.05 -29.37
CA ARG A 17 -20.86 -12.80 -30.70
C ARG A 17 -19.85 -12.87 -31.85
N GLY A 18 -18.92 -13.83 -31.77
CA GLY A 18 -17.86 -14.03 -32.78
C GLY A 18 -16.70 -13.04 -32.72
N ALA A 19 -16.72 -12.05 -31.82
CA ALA A 19 -15.62 -11.10 -31.64
C ALA A 19 -14.79 -11.44 -30.39
N PRO A 20 -13.44 -11.28 -30.45
CA PRO A 20 -12.59 -11.46 -29.28
C PRO A 20 -12.80 -10.31 -28.27
N VAL A 21 -13.03 -10.65 -27.01
CA VAL A 21 -13.17 -9.72 -25.89
C VAL A 21 -12.10 -10.05 -24.85
N ARG A 22 -11.36 -9.02 -24.40
CA ARG A 22 -10.33 -9.16 -23.37
C ARG A 22 -10.94 -8.86 -22.00
N GLU A 23 -10.83 -9.80 -21.09
CA GLU A 23 -11.36 -9.72 -19.72
C GLU A 23 -10.23 -10.00 -18.73
N TRP A 24 -10.09 -9.16 -17.70
CA TRP A 24 -9.22 -9.45 -16.58
C TRP A 24 -9.93 -10.40 -15.62
N ARG A 25 -9.29 -11.54 -15.33
CA ARG A 25 -9.83 -12.55 -14.42
C ARG A 25 -8.82 -12.86 -13.34
N ARG A 26 -9.31 -13.05 -12.12
CA ARG A 26 -8.46 -13.48 -11.00
C ARG A 26 -8.11 -14.97 -11.13
N LYS A 27 -6.84 -15.30 -10.88
CA LYS A 27 -6.30 -16.66 -10.82
C LYS A 27 -7.00 -17.43 -9.69
N LYS A 28 -7.41 -18.66 -9.97
CA LYS A 28 -8.07 -19.52 -8.99
C LYS A 28 -7.10 -19.86 -7.85
N GLY A 29 -7.56 -19.67 -6.61
CA GLY A 29 -6.77 -20.01 -5.41
C GLY A 29 -5.75 -18.95 -4.99
N THR A 30 -5.65 -17.82 -5.69
CA THR A 30 -4.74 -16.72 -5.33
C THR A 30 -5.52 -15.58 -4.67
N ARG A 31 -5.03 -15.08 -3.53
CA ARG A 31 -5.57 -13.86 -2.90
C ARG A 31 -5.18 -12.63 -3.72
N GLY A 32 -6.02 -11.59 -3.74
CA GLY A 32 -5.78 -10.36 -4.52
C GLY A 32 -5.47 -9.12 -3.69
N GLU A 33 -5.38 -9.24 -2.36
CA GLU A 33 -5.29 -8.09 -1.45
C GLU A 33 -4.08 -7.19 -1.74
N ALA A 34 -2.94 -7.76 -2.16
CA ALA A 34 -1.75 -6.99 -2.54
C ALA A 34 -1.97 -6.11 -3.78
N LEU A 35 -2.68 -6.63 -4.79
CA LEU A 35 -3.02 -5.86 -5.99
C LEU A 35 -4.01 -4.74 -5.63
N ASP A 36 -5.06 -5.08 -4.89
CA ASP A 36 -6.09 -4.12 -4.45
C ASP A 36 -5.46 -2.96 -3.64
N CYS A 37 -4.60 -3.29 -2.67
CA CYS A 37 -3.89 -2.31 -1.86
C CYS A 37 -3.01 -1.39 -2.71
N ARG A 38 -2.29 -1.95 -3.69
CA ARG A 38 -1.42 -1.15 -4.56
C ARG A 38 -2.22 -0.24 -5.48
N VAL A 39 -3.35 -0.70 -6.01
CA VAL A 39 -4.26 0.10 -6.83
C VAL A 39 -4.83 1.25 -5.99
N TYR A 40 -5.28 0.99 -4.76
CA TYR A 40 -5.79 2.05 -3.89
C TYR A 40 -4.71 3.06 -3.48
N ALA A 41 -3.52 2.61 -3.12
CA ALA A 41 -2.40 3.50 -2.80
C ALA A 41 -2.04 4.39 -4.01
N PHE A 42 -2.03 3.82 -5.21
CA PHE A 42 -1.79 4.57 -6.44
C PHE A 42 -2.90 5.59 -6.72
N ALA A 43 -4.17 5.19 -6.61
CA ALA A 43 -5.30 6.10 -6.81
C ALA A 43 -5.29 7.26 -5.81
N ALA A 44 -5.02 6.97 -4.53
CA ALA A 44 -4.88 8.00 -3.50
C ALA A 44 -3.71 8.95 -3.79
N LEU A 45 -2.56 8.42 -4.22
CA LEU A 45 -1.41 9.24 -4.62
C LEU A 45 -1.76 10.15 -5.80
N GLN A 46 -2.41 9.63 -6.85
CA GLN A 46 -2.83 10.42 -8.00
C GLN A 46 -3.83 11.51 -7.62
N ALA A 47 -4.77 11.22 -6.70
CA ALA A 47 -5.69 12.21 -6.17
C ALA A 47 -4.96 13.32 -5.40
N LEU A 48 -3.95 12.99 -4.59
CA LEU A 48 -3.14 13.99 -3.89
C LEU A 48 -2.34 14.85 -4.87
N ILE A 49 -1.74 14.23 -5.89
CA ILE A 49 -0.99 14.95 -6.94
C ILE A 49 -1.92 15.92 -7.69
N SER A 50 -3.14 15.49 -8.04
CA SER A 50 -4.10 16.39 -8.71
C SER A 50 -4.55 17.56 -7.83
N MET A 51 -4.47 17.42 -6.51
CA MET A 51 -4.67 18.50 -5.54
C MET A 51 -3.41 19.34 -5.26
N GLY A 52 -2.30 19.08 -5.95
CA GLY A 52 -1.07 19.88 -5.88
C GLY A 52 0.05 19.28 -5.01
N LEU A 53 -0.06 18.03 -4.56
CA LEU A 53 1.05 17.34 -3.90
C LEU A 53 2.25 17.22 -4.87
N SER A 54 3.42 17.68 -4.42
CA SER A 54 4.70 17.46 -5.10
C SER A 54 5.53 16.47 -4.28
N LEU A 55 5.87 15.33 -4.88
CA LEU A 55 6.62 14.26 -4.22
C LEU A 55 8.02 14.72 -3.81
N ASP A 56 8.71 15.47 -4.66
CA ASP A 56 10.07 15.94 -4.37
C ASP A 56 10.08 16.88 -3.16
N ARG A 57 9.15 17.85 -3.11
CA ARG A 57 9.02 18.76 -1.96
C ARG A 57 8.68 18.02 -0.67
N GLU A 58 7.82 17.01 -0.75
CA GLU A 58 7.44 16.22 0.41
C GLU A 58 8.59 15.35 0.90
N ALA A 59 9.40 14.79 -0.01
CA ALA A 59 10.62 14.07 0.33
C ALA A 59 11.63 14.98 1.05
N GLU A 60 11.90 16.17 0.50
CA GLU A 60 12.76 17.18 1.13
C GLU A 60 12.27 17.55 2.54
N ARG A 61 10.95 17.73 2.70
CA ARG A 61 10.32 18.03 4.00
C ARG A 61 10.52 16.90 5.00
N ILE A 62 10.35 15.64 4.59
CA ILE A 62 10.52 14.46 5.44
C ILE A 62 12.00 14.29 5.83
N GLU A 63 12.92 14.45 4.89
CA GLU A 63 14.37 14.39 5.16
C GLU A 63 14.77 15.47 6.17
N ALA A 64 14.32 16.70 5.99
CA ALA A 64 14.60 17.79 6.93
C ALA A 64 14.07 17.48 8.36
N LEU A 65 12.92 16.80 8.48
CA LEU A 65 12.40 16.34 9.76
C LEU A 65 13.21 15.18 10.36
N ALA A 66 13.71 14.26 9.54
CA ALA A 66 14.54 13.14 10.00
C ALA A 66 15.92 13.62 10.48
N THR A 67 16.52 14.61 9.81
CA THR A 67 17.78 15.23 10.22
C THR A 67 17.64 16.04 11.52
N ARG A 68 16.43 16.52 11.83
CA ARG A 68 16.12 17.11 13.13
C ARG A 68 16.06 16.00 14.18
N THR A 69 17.24 15.57 14.64
CA THR A 69 17.43 14.66 15.77
C THR A 69 16.69 15.20 16.99
N MET A 70 15.49 14.71 17.20
CA MET A 70 14.88 14.75 18.52
C MET A 70 15.73 13.86 19.43
N PRO A 71 16.14 14.30 20.63
CA PRO A 71 16.69 13.37 21.60
C PRO A 71 15.70 12.22 21.74
N PRO A 72 16.17 10.96 21.82
CA PRO A 72 15.27 9.81 21.85
C PRO A 72 14.24 10.07 22.93
N ALA A 73 12.97 10.14 22.53
CA ALA A 73 11.88 10.30 23.47
C ALA A 73 12.02 9.13 24.44
N VAL A 74 12.36 9.44 25.70
CA VAL A 74 12.47 8.42 26.73
C VAL A 74 11.05 7.91 26.93
N LEU A 75 10.67 6.86 26.19
CA LEU A 75 9.37 6.24 26.30
C LEU A 75 9.26 5.74 27.74
N ARG A 76 8.53 6.49 28.58
CA ARG A 76 8.17 6.02 29.92
C ARG A 76 7.16 4.90 29.73
N VAL A 77 7.67 3.68 29.65
CA VAL A 77 6.84 2.47 29.68
C VAL A 77 6.17 2.43 31.05
N ALA A 78 4.91 2.84 31.11
CA ALA A 78 4.07 2.64 32.27
C ALA A 78 3.77 1.14 32.37
N ARG A 79 4.48 0.42 33.23
CA ARG A 79 4.15 -0.99 33.53
C ARG A 79 2.89 -1.00 34.39
N SER A 80 1.86 -1.73 33.94
CA SER A 80 0.63 -1.90 34.71
C SER A 80 0.94 -2.74 35.97
N ARG A 81 0.32 -2.39 37.10
CA ARG A 81 0.53 -3.08 38.39
C ARG A 81 0.33 -4.60 38.29
N TRP A 82 -0.56 -5.02 37.39
CA TRP A 82 -0.90 -6.41 37.13
C TRP A 82 0.28 -7.27 36.61
N MET A 83 1.29 -6.67 35.97
CA MET A 83 2.48 -7.40 35.50
C MET A 83 3.61 -7.50 36.53
N THR A 84 3.48 -6.84 37.69
CA THR A 84 4.50 -6.80 38.74
C THR A 84 4.20 -7.72 39.93
N GLU A 85 3.00 -8.30 39.98
CA GLU A 85 2.58 -9.24 41.03
C GLU A 85 2.48 -10.66 40.42
N GLN A 86 3.64 -11.30 40.25
CA GLN A 86 3.82 -12.76 40.10
C GLN A 86 5.05 -13.15 40.92
#